data_AF-A0A409YTH1-F1
#
_entry.id   AF-A0A409YTH1-F1
#
_cell.length_a   1.000
_cell.length_b   1.000
_cell.length_c   1.000
_cell.angle_alpha   90.00
_cell.angle_beta   90.00
_cell.angle_gamma   90.00
#
_symmetry.space_group_name_H-M   'P 1'
#
loop_
_entity.id
_entity.type
_entity.pdbx_description
1 polymer ?
#
loop_
_entity_poly.entity_id
_entity_poly.type
_entity_poly.pdbx_seq_one_letter_code
_entity_poly.pdbx_strand_id
1 'polypeptide(L)'
;MKFGQSTTYTSQGVLTPPVADSTIVGNTFRVDNEHTNTSFGVNAKIGNTWAPIFVTPEPIMFQSIADFTPINKVTVFWSQSLTTGTMIFKATGPSIEVDLTNQTTQTISFFGAAGEGKFAHGPLPPA
;
A
#
# COMPACT_ATOMS: atom_id res chain seq x y z
N MET A 1 7.47 8.49 -7.62
CA MET A 1 6.41 9.23 -6.92
C MET A 1 6.96 9.69 -5.59
N LYS A 2 6.93 11.00 -5.33
CA LYS A 2 7.15 11.60 -4.01
C LYS A 2 5.88 12.37 -3.66
N PHE A 3 5.49 12.35 -2.39
CA PHE A 3 4.28 13.02 -1.93
C PHE A 3 4.38 14.54 -2.06
N GLY A 4 3.23 15.20 -2.23
CA GLY A 4 3.17 16.66 -2.45
C GLY A 4 3.64 17.08 -3.85
N GLN A 5 3.50 16.19 -4.84
CA GLN A 5 3.85 16.45 -6.23
C GLN A 5 2.69 16.18 -7.17
N SER A 6 2.66 16.91 -8.27
CA SER A 6 1.74 16.71 -9.40
C SER A 6 2.49 16.44 -10.70
N THR A 7 1.81 15.84 -11.65
CA THR A 7 2.23 15.70 -13.05
C THR A 7 1.02 15.93 -13.96
N THR A 8 1.28 16.31 -15.21
CA THR A 8 0.25 16.50 -16.23
C THR A 8 0.39 15.44 -17.30
N TYR A 9 -0.69 14.73 -17.58
CA TYR A 9 -0.79 13.93 -18.79
C TYR A 9 -1.33 14.83 -19.90
N THR A 10 -0.41 15.36 -20.69
CA THR A 10 -0.69 16.42 -21.66
C THR A 10 -1.60 15.91 -22.79
N SER A 11 -2.25 16.85 -23.47
CA SER A 11 -3.06 16.56 -24.68
C SER A 11 -2.31 15.78 -25.76
N GLN A 12 -0.98 15.87 -25.81
CA GLN A 12 -0.11 15.15 -26.75
C GLN A 12 0.19 13.69 -26.33
N GLY A 13 -0.38 13.22 -25.23
CA GLY A 13 -0.14 11.87 -24.70
C GLY A 13 1.22 11.72 -24.01
N VAL A 14 1.79 12.82 -23.52
CA VAL A 14 3.06 12.84 -22.78
C VAL A 14 2.79 13.11 -21.30
N LEU A 15 3.32 12.26 -20.42
CA LEU A 15 3.33 12.47 -18.97
C LEU A 15 4.54 13.32 -18.59
N THR A 16 4.32 14.51 -18.02
CA THR A 16 5.40 15.44 -17.69
C THR A 16 6.22 14.98 -16.47
N PRO A 17 7.48 15.43 -16.33
CA PRO A 17 8.21 15.23 -15.08
C PRO A 17 7.41 15.82 -13.90
N PRO A 18 7.28 15.12 -12.77
CA PRO A 18 6.51 15.60 -11.65
C PRO A 18 7.16 16.83 -11.00
N VAL A 19 6.33 17.80 -10.62
CA VAL A 19 6.73 19.05 -9.98
C VAL A 19 6.16 19.13 -8.56
N ALA A 20 6.80 19.91 -7.69
CA ALA A 20 6.26 20.15 -6.35
C ALA A 20 4.99 21.00 -6.43
N ASP A 21 3.98 20.63 -5.66
CA ASP A 21 2.68 21.31 -5.61
C ASP A 21 2.25 21.47 -4.15
N SER A 22 2.26 22.72 -3.67
CA SER A 22 1.94 23.05 -2.29
C SER A 22 0.47 22.89 -1.93
N THR A 23 -0.41 22.69 -2.91
CA THR A 23 -1.84 22.44 -2.69
C THR A 23 -2.13 20.97 -2.35
N ILE A 24 -1.17 20.08 -2.60
CA ILE A 24 -1.30 18.65 -2.36
C ILE A 24 -0.83 18.34 -0.94
N VAL A 25 -1.75 17.87 -0.11
CA VAL A 25 -1.50 17.53 1.29
C VAL A 25 -1.37 16.02 1.51
N GLY A 26 -0.65 15.66 2.58
CA GLY A 26 -0.49 14.28 3.02
C GLY A 26 0.32 13.42 2.05
N ASN A 27 0.00 12.13 1.99
CA ASN A 27 0.71 11.14 1.18
C ASN A 27 0.15 11.05 -0.25
N THR A 28 -0.19 12.18 -0.85
CA THR A 28 -0.91 12.22 -2.13
C THR A 28 0.05 12.56 -3.28
N PHE A 29 -0.22 11.97 -4.44
CA PHE A 29 0.35 12.38 -5.72
C PHE A 29 -0.78 12.62 -6.71
N ARG A 30 -0.70 13.72 -7.46
CA ARG A 30 -1.75 14.14 -8.37
C ARG A 30 -1.38 13.95 -9.82
N VAL A 31 -2.35 13.53 -10.62
CA VAL A 31 -2.25 13.54 -12.09
C VAL A 31 -3.37 14.41 -12.64
N ASP A 32 -2.99 15.43 -13.39
CA ASP A 32 -3.91 16.27 -14.16
C ASP A 32 -4.03 15.67 -15.57
N ASN A 33 -5.19 15.12 -15.90
CA ASN A 33 -5.42 14.52 -17.21
C ASN A 33 -5.92 15.55 -18.22
N GLU A 34 -5.05 16.01 -19.11
CA GLU A 34 -5.39 16.87 -20.25
C GLU A 34 -5.49 16.07 -21.56
N HIS A 35 -5.37 14.74 -21.50
CA HIS A 35 -5.58 13.86 -22.64
C HIS A 35 -7.00 13.28 -22.63
N THR A 36 -7.35 12.54 -23.69
CA THR A 36 -8.60 11.76 -23.71
C THR A 36 -8.71 10.83 -22.50
N ASN A 37 -9.91 10.30 -22.24
CA ASN A 37 -10.16 9.42 -21.10
C ASN A 37 -9.13 8.28 -21.03
N THR A 38 -8.33 8.24 -19.96
CA THR A 38 -7.16 7.37 -19.87
C THR A 38 -7.09 6.70 -18.51
N SER A 39 -6.81 5.41 -18.50
CA SER A 39 -6.51 4.67 -17.26
C SER A 39 -5.03 4.82 -16.90
N PHE A 40 -4.75 4.97 -15.61
CA PHE A 40 -3.39 5.15 -15.10
C PHE A 40 -2.96 3.96 -14.24
N GLY A 41 -1.73 3.51 -14.46
CA GLY A 41 -1.05 2.53 -13.62
C GLY A 41 -0.01 3.19 -12.73
N VAL A 42 0.06 2.77 -11.48
CA VAL A 42 1.12 3.17 -10.54
C VAL A 42 2.01 1.97 -10.30
N ASN A 43 3.30 2.14 -10.60
CA ASN A 43 4.33 1.18 -10.21
C ASN A 43 5.01 1.63 -8.92
N ALA A 44 5.32 0.69 -8.05
CA ALA A 44 6.21 0.91 -6.92
C ALA A 44 7.49 0.09 -7.09
N LYS A 45 8.56 0.56 -6.46
CA LYS A 45 9.83 -0.17 -6.38
C LYS A 45 9.76 -1.15 -5.22
N ILE A 46 9.73 -2.45 -5.52
CA ILE A 46 9.72 -3.54 -4.54
C ILE A 46 11.10 -4.20 -4.57
N GLY A 47 11.90 -3.95 -3.53
CA GLY A 47 13.32 -4.28 -3.55
C GLY A 47 14.05 -3.52 -4.66
N ASN A 48 14.55 -4.26 -5.67
CA ASN A 48 15.25 -3.69 -6.83
C ASN A 48 14.43 -3.67 -8.12
N THR A 49 13.18 -4.11 -8.10
CA THR A 49 12.33 -4.24 -9.29
C THR A 49 11.15 -3.28 -9.22
N TRP A 50 10.76 -2.70 -10.35
CA TRP A 50 9.51 -1.95 -10.48
C TRP A 50 8.36 -2.89 -10.81
N ALA A 51 7.29 -2.85 -10.03
CA ALA A 51 6.10 -3.66 -10.24
C ALA A 51 4.83 -2.80 -10.14
N PRO A 52 3.77 -3.10 -10.91
CA PRO A 52 2.49 -2.44 -10.78
C PRO A 52 1.87 -2.75 -9.41
N ILE A 53 1.40 -1.71 -8.72
CA ILE A 53 0.71 -1.81 -7.44
C ILE A 53 -0.73 -1.31 -7.49
N PHE A 54 -1.08 -0.55 -8.52
CA PHE A 54 -2.43 -0.06 -8.72
C PHE A 54 -2.67 0.25 -10.20
N VAL A 55 -3.89 0.02 -10.67
CA VAL A 55 -4.38 0.47 -11.97
C VAL A 55 -5.76 1.05 -11.73
N THR A 56 -6.06 2.21 -12.30
CA THR A 56 -7.40 2.79 -12.15
C THR A 56 -8.44 1.83 -12.75
N PRO A 57 -9.49 1.48 -11.99
CA PRO A 57 -10.51 0.55 -12.47
C PRO A 57 -11.31 1.16 -13.63
N GLU A 58 -11.48 2.48 -13.61
CA GLU A 58 -12.12 3.26 -14.66
C GLU A 58 -11.13 4.31 -15.22
N PRO A 59 -11.30 4.75 -16.48
CA PRO A 59 -10.52 5.83 -17.04
C PRO A 59 -10.72 7.15 -16.28
N ILE A 60 -9.64 7.88 -16.05
CA ILE A 60 -9.68 9.25 -15.55
C ILE A 60 -10.17 10.14 -16.69
N MET A 61 -11.22 10.93 -16.43
CA MET A 61 -11.90 11.73 -17.45
C MET A 61 -10.98 12.84 -17.98
N PHE A 62 -11.19 13.25 -19.22
CA PHE A 62 -10.51 14.43 -19.79
C PHE A 62 -10.78 15.68 -18.94
N GLN A 63 -9.74 16.49 -18.74
CA GLN A 63 -9.72 17.70 -17.91
C GLN A 63 -10.13 17.45 -16.46
N SER A 64 -9.80 16.26 -15.94
CA SER A 64 -10.03 15.91 -14.54
C SER A 64 -8.72 15.66 -13.80
N ILE A 65 -8.83 15.81 -12.47
CA ILE A 65 -7.75 15.58 -11.53
C ILE A 65 -7.94 14.19 -10.93
N ALA A 66 -6.86 13.44 -10.81
CA ALA A 66 -6.84 12.19 -10.04
C ALA A 66 -5.77 12.23 -8.96
N ASP A 67 -6.21 11.98 -7.73
CA ASP A 67 -5.35 11.88 -6.56
C ASP A 67 -5.10 10.42 -6.20
N PHE A 68 -3.82 10.06 -6.14
CA PHE A 68 -3.35 8.73 -5.78
C PHE A 68 -2.77 8.79 -4.37
N THR A 69 -3.50 8.21 -3.42
CA THR A 69 -3.08 8.12 -2.02
C THR A 69 -2.86 6.64 -1.68
N PRO A 70 -1.62 6.22 -1.37
CA PRO A 70 -1.35 4.86 -0.98
C PRO A 70 -2.00 4.55 0.36
N ILE A 71 -2.69 3.43 0.44
CA ILE A 71 -3.16 2.86 1.71
C ILE A 71 -2.03 1.96 2.22
N ASN A 72 -1.35 2.40 3.28
CA ASN A 72 -0.26 1.64 3.87
C ASN A 72 -0.83 0.58 4.81
N LYS A 73 -1.14 -0.61 4.27
CA LYS A 73 -1.52 -1.77 5.08
C LYS A 73 -0.37 -2.75 5.20
N VAL A 74 -0.11 -3.23 6.41
CA VAL A 74 0.86 -4.29 6.68
C VAL A 74 0.10 -5.52 7.17
N THR A 75 0.29 -6.65 6.51
CA THR A 75 -0.22 -7.94 7.02
C THR A 75 0.80 -8.53 7.99
N VAL A 76 0.37 -8.82 9.21
CA VAL A 76 1.15 -9.57 10.19
C VAL A 76 0.60 -10.98 10.29
N PHE A 77 1.46 -11.98 10.23
CA PHE A 77 1.09 -13.40 10.33
C PHE A 77 2.11 -14.17 11.17
N TRP A 78 1.67 -15.28 11.75
CA TRP A 78 2.55 -16.22 12.44
C TRP A 78 2.92 -17.38 11.49
N SER A 79 4.21 -17.70 11.42
CA SER A 79 4.71 -18.81 10.58
C SER A 79 5.77 -19.58 11.37
N GLN A 80 5.60 -20.91 11.43
CA GLN A 80 6.60 -21.80 12.01
C GLN A 80 7.18 -22.69 10.92
N SER A 81 8.51 -22.70 10.83
CA SER A 81 9.26 -23.65 10.02
C SER A 81 10.15 -24.46 10.94
N LEU A 82 10.03 -25.79 10.89
CA LEU A 82 10.89 -26.71 11.62
C LEU A 82 11.62 -27.61 10.63
N THR A 83 12.93 -27.68 10.78
CA THR A 83 13.79 -28.57 9.98
C THR A 83 14.38 -29.61 10.92
N THR A 84 13.89 -30.84 10.83
CA THR A 84 14.56 -32.01 11.40
C THR A 84 15.05 -32.87 10.23
N GLY A 85 16.20 -33.55 10.37
CA GLY A 85 17.00 -34.09 9.26
C GLY A 85 16.33 -35.04 8.25
N THR A 86 15.03 -35.30 8.38
CA THR A 86 14.21 -36.09 7.46
C THR A 86 12.91 -35.41 7.01
N MET A 87 12.49 -34.27 7.59
CA MET A 87 11.28 -33.56 7.17
C MET A 87 11.36 -32.04 7.35
N ILE A 88 10.71 -31.32 6.43
CA ILE A 88 10.44 -29.89 6.54
C ILE A 88 8.95 -29.72 6.85
N PHE A 89 8.65 -29.12 8.00
CA PHE A 89 7.27 -28.77 8.39
C PHE A 89 7.08 -27.25 8.28
N LYS A 90 6.04 -26.84 7.55
CA LYS A 90 5.62 -25.44 7.42
C LYS A 90 4.15 -25.32 7.81
N ALA A 91 3.87 -24.54 8.86
CA ALA A 91 2.51 -24.17 9.24
C ALA A 91 2.34 -22.65 9.15
N THR A 92 1.24 -22.23 8.51
CA THR A 92 0.82 -20.83 8.44
C THR A 92 -0.35 -20.63 9.39
N GLY A 93 -0.20 -19.72 10.33
CA GLY A 93 -1.21 -19.40 11.34
C GLY A 93 -2.10 -18.22 10.95
N PRO A 94 -2.88 -17.70 11.93
CA PRO A 94 -3.71 -16.51 11.78
C PRO A 94 -2.93 -15.30 11.24
N SER A 95 -3.65 -14.33 10.67
CA SER A 95 -3.10 -13.05 10.22
C SER A 95 -4.01 -11.87 10.56
N ILE A 96 -3.44 -10.67 10.61
CA ILE A 96 -4.18 -9.40 10.75
C ILE A 96 -3.61 -8.37 9.78
N GLU A 97 -4.48 -7.59 9.14
CA GLU A 97 -4.09 -6.38 8.43
C GLU A 97 -4.05 -5.20 9.41
N VAL A 98 -2.91 -4.51 9.44
CA VAL A 98 -2.70 -3.32 10.26
C VAL A 98 -2.63 -2.12 9.34
N ASP A 99 -3.50 -1.14 9.59
CA ASP A 99 -3.53 0.11 8.84
C ASP A 99 -2.55 1.14 9.43
N LEU A 100 -1.53 1.50 8.67
CA LEU A 100 -0.51 2.50 9.01
C LEU A 100 -0.72 3.81 8.24
N THR A 101 -1.88 4.03 7.62
CA THR A 101 -2.15 5.20 6.78
C THR A 101 -1.91 6.52 7.53
N ASN A 102 -2.23 6.58 8.83
CA ASN A 102 -2.12 7.79 9.65
C ASN A 102 -1.14 7.67 10.84
N GLN A 103 -0.46 6.53 10.99
CA GLN A 103 0.42 6.27 12.14
C GLN A 103 1.68 5.54 11.69
N THR A 104 2.84 5.96 12.22
CA THR A 104 4.12 5.31 11.95
C THR A 104 4.33 4.05 12.78
N THR A 105 3.59 3.90 13.89
CA THR A 105 3.66 2.76 14.80
C THR A 105 2.25 2.30 15.15
N GLN A 106 2.05 0.98 15.15
CA GLN A 106 0.81 0.32 15.58
C GLN A 106 1.20 -0.84 16.51
N THR A 107 0.47 -0.99 17.61
CA THR A 107 0.66 -2.11 18.52
C THR A 107 -0.37 -3.17 18.21
N ILE A 108 0.11 -4.40 18.02
CA ILE A 108 -0.73 -5.58 17.88
C ILE A 108 -0.47 -6.52 19.05
N SER A 109 -1.52 -7.21 19.48
CA SER A 109 -1.45 -8.21 20.52
C SER A 109 -1.92 -9.55 19.99
N PHE A 110 -1.27 -10.61 20.44
CA PHE A 110 -1.61 -11.99 20.12
C PHE A 110 -2.04 -12.69 21.40
N PHE A 111 -3.21 -13.32 21.40
CA PHE A 111 -3.81 -13.96 22.57
C PHE A 111 -4.61 -15.19 22.17
N GLY A 112 -4.82 -16.10 23.12
CA GLY A 112 -5.54 -17.37 22.90
C GLY A 112 -4.70 -18.59 23.24
N ALA A 113 -5.34 -19.75 23.29
CA ALA A 113 -4.67 -21.02 23.56
C ALA A 113 -3.77 -21.44 22.39
N ALA A 114 -2.86 -22.39 22.64
CA ALA A 114 -2.02 -22.97 21.59
C ALA A 114 -2.90 -23.54 20.46
N GLY A 115 -2.65 -23.12 19.22
CA GLY A 115 -3.43 -23.50 18.04
C GLY A 115 -4.67 -22.64 17.75
N GLU A 116 -5.14 -21.86 18.73
CA GLU A 116 -6.37 -21.04 18.64
C GLU A 116 -6.11 -19.53 18.78
N GLY A 117 -4.84 -19.13 18.69
CA GLY A 117 -4.43 -17.75 18.88
C GLY A 117 -5.08 -16.80 17.87
N LYS A 118 -5.34 -15.57 18.28
CA LYS A 118 -5.91 -14.50 17.45
C LYS A 118 -5.11 -13.23 17.65
N PHE A 119 -5.05 -12.43 16.59
CA PHE A 119 -4.50 -11.08 16.65
C PHE A 119 -5.61 -10.08 16.96
N ALA A 120 -5.29 -9.04 17.74
CA ALA A 120 -6.09 -7.84 17.88
C ALA A 120 -5.20 -6.59 17.94
N HIS A 121 -5.79 -5.43 17.67
CA HIS A 121 -5.17 -4.13 17.96
C HIS A 121 -4.94 -4.00 19.46
N GLY A 122 -3.77 -3.50 19.85
CA GLY A 122 -3.30 -3.47 21.24
C GLY A 122 -2.84 -2.09 21.71
N PRO A 123 -2.31 -2.00 22.95
CA PRO A 123 -2.04 -3.12 23.85
C PRO A 123 -3.30 -3.68 24.50
N LEU A 124 -3.30 -4.99 24.79
CA LEU A 124 -4.33 -5.60 25.63
C LEU A 124 -4.28 -5.02 27.06
N PRO A 125 -5.42 -4.99 27.78
CA PRO A 125 -5.43 -4.65 29.20
C PRO A 125 -4.48 -5.58 30.00
N PRO A 126 -3.92 -5.11 31.12
CA PRO A 126 -3.18 -5.98 32.04
C PRO A 126 -4.04 -7.18 32.44
N ALA A 127 -3.45 -8.38 32.41
CA ALA A 127 -4.07 -9.63 32.86
C ALA A 127 -4.24 -9.67 34.38
#